data_AF-A0AAQ2UR65-F1
#
_entry.id   AF-A0AAQ2UR65-F1
#
_cell.length_a   1.000
_cell.length_b   1.000
_cell.length_c   1.000
_cell.angle_alpha   90.00
_cell.angle_beta   90.00
_cell.angle_gamma   90.00
#
_symmetry.space_group_name_H-M   'P 1'
#
loop_
_entity.id
_entity.type
_entity.pdbx_description
1 polymer ?
#
loop_
_entity_poly.entity_id
_entity_poly.type
_entity_poly.pdbx_seq_one_letter_code
_entity_poly.pdbx_strand_id
1 'polypeptide(L)'
;MLDEPTNYLDLQAIHALTDFLINYPNRVLLISHDQVFTNKVSKRIYVVKNKRLINHKALNIGKTEKAQKILLEYELDNLINGPSSNIDQIKKSALR
;
A
#
# COMPACT_ATOMS: atom_id res chain seq x y z
N MET A 1 -18.21 -13.74 10.61
CA MET A 1 -17.83 -13.23 9.27
C MET A 1 -18.83 -12.14 8.92
N LEU A 2 -18.39 -11.04 8.32
CA LEU A 2 -19.25 -9.93 7.92
C LEU A 2 -19.13 -9.74 6.41
N ASP A 3 -20.28 -9.70 5.73
CA ASP A 3 -20.36 -9.49 4.29
C ASP A 3 -21.13 -8.20 4.02
N GLU A 4 -20.47 -7.25 3.36
CA GLU A 4 -20.95 -5.89 3.10
C GLU A 4 -21.62 -5.18 4.29
N PRO A 5 -20.93 -5.06 5.44
CA PRO A 5 -21.54 -4.58 6.68
C PRO A 5 -21.80 -3.06 6.71
N THR A 6 -21.29 -2.30 5.74
CA THR A 6 -21.56 -0.86 5.58
C THR A 6 -22.83 -0.59 4.77
N ASN A 7 -23.42 -1.61 4.17
CA ASN A 7 -24.58 -1.42 3.30
C ASN A 7 -25.80 -0.95 4.11
N TYR A 8 -26.53 0.02 3.56
CA TYR A 8 -27.69 0.66 4.20
C TYR A 8 -27.40 1.34 5.56
N LEU A 9 -26.14 1.49 5.95
CA LEU A 9 -25.77 2.21 7.17
C LEU A 9 -25.61 3.70 6.88
N ASP A 10 -26.08 4.52 7.80
CA ASP A 10 -25.76 5.93 7.84
C ASP A 10 -24.35 6.17 8.40
N LEU A 11 -23.89 7.42 8.32
CA LEU A 11 -22.52 7.77 8.69
C LEU A 11 -22.25 7.54 10.19
N GLN A 12 -23.26 7.75 11.05
CA GLN A 12 -23.16 7.51 12.50
C GLN A 12 -23.03 6.01 12.80
N ALA A 13 -23.83 5.16 12.16
CA ALA A 13 -23.75 3.71 12.33
C ALA A 13 -22.42 3.15 11.80
N ILE A 14 -21.89 3.67 10.69
CA ILE A 14 -20.56 3.28 10.19
C ILE A 14 -19.47 3.63 11.23
N HIS A 15 -19.56 4.79 11.87
CA HIS A 15 -18.61 5.17 12.92
C HIS A 15 -18.70 4.23 14.13
N ALA A 16 -19.90 3.97 14.63
CA ALA A 16 -20.12 3.05 15.75
C ALA A 16 -19.62 1.63 15.44
N LEU A 17 -19.88 1.14 14.23
CA LEU A 17 -19.38 -0.16 13.76
C LEU A 17 -17.86 -0.18 13.67
N THR A 18 -17.25 0.90 13.18
CA THR A 18 -15.79 1.04 13.08
C THR A 18 -15.16 0.96 14.47
N ASP A 19 -15.67 1.72 15.44
CA ASP A 19 -15.17 1.75 16.81
C ASP A 19 -15.35 0.39 17.51
N PHE A 20 -16.49 -0.27 17.27
CA PHE A 20 -16.72 -1.62 17.78
C PHE A 20 -15.70 -2.62 17.22
N LEU A 21 -15.48 -2.63 15.90
CA LEU A 21 -14.58 -3.58 15.25
C LEU A 21 -13.11 -3.36 15.62
N ILE A 22 -12.69 -2.11 15.86
CA ILE A 22 -11.34 -1.78 16.32
C ILE A 22 -11.08 -2.38 17.71
N ASN A 23 -12.06 -2.30 18.60
CA ASN A 23 -11.95 -2.76 19.99
C ASN A 23 -12.38 -4.22 20.18
N TYR A 24 -12.86 -4.88 19.13
CA TYR A 24 -13.32 -6.25 19.21
C TYR A 24 -12.14 -7.20 19.50
N PRO A 25 -12.17 -7.98 20.60
CA PRO A 25 -11.01 -8.74 21.06
C PRO A 25 -10.68 -9.95 20.17
N ASN A 26 -11.66 -10.43 19.39
CA ASN A 26 -11.53 -11.62 18.57
C ASN A 26 -11.23 -11.27 17.10
N ARG A 27 -10.99 -12.31 16.30
CA ARG A 27 -10.73 -12.15 14.87
C ARG A 27 -12.04 -12.09 14.09
N VAL A 28 -12.13 -11.13 13.17
CA VAL A 28 -13.23 -10.98 12.23
C VAL A 28 -12.67 -11.08 10.82
N LEU A 29 -13.35 -11.84 9.97
CA LEU A 29 -13.17 -11.82 8.53
C LEU A 29 -14.29 -10.96 7.94
N LEU A 30 -13.88 -9.94 7.19
CA LEU A 30 -14.71 -8.89 6.62
C LEU A 30 -14.57 -8.90 5.11
N ILE A 31 -15.70 -8.76 4.42
CA ILE A 31 -15.77 -8.57 2.97
C ILE A 31 -16.51 -7.24 2.76
N SER A 32 -15.88 -6.31 2.05
CA SER A 32 -16.52 -5.06 1.67
C SER A 32 -15.84 -4.46 0.44
N HIS A 33 -16.63 -3.73 -0.36
CA HIS A 33 -16.13 -2.88 -1.43
C HIS A 33 -15.67 -1.49 -0.94
N ASP A 34 -15.98 -1.10 0.31
CA ASP A 34 -15.57 0.19 0.87
C ASP A 34 -14.11 0.15 1.37
N GLN A 35 -13.24 0.82 0.61
CA GLN A 35 -11.81 0.90 0.92
C GLN A 35 -11.53 1.76 2.16
N VAL A 36 -12.30 2.82 2.42
CA VAL A 36 -12.07 3.73 3.54
C VAL A 36 -12.40 3.01 4.85
N PHE A 37 -13.55 2.35 4.91
CA PHE A 37 -13.93 1.54 6.05
C PHE A 37 -12.97 0.37 6.28
N THR A 38 -12.68 -0.41 5.23
CA THR A 38 -11.78 -1.56 5.32
C THR A 38 -10.39 -1.17 5.83
N ASN A 39 -9.83 -0.06 5.35
CA ASN A 39 -8.53 0.43 5.78
C ASN A 39 -8.51 0.88 7.25
N LYS A 40 -9.63 1.40 7.78
CA LYS A 40 -9.73 1.83 9.18
C LYS A 40 -9.78 0.64 10.14
N VAL A 41 -10.52 -0.42 9.83
CA VAL A 41 -10.75 -1.55 10.76
C VAL A 41 -9.75 -2.71 10.58
N SER A 42 -9.13 -2.85 9.41
CA SER A 42 -8.40 -4.07 9.07
C SER A 42 -6.92 -4.02 9.43
N LYS A 43 -6.45 -5.03 10.18
CA LYS A 43 -5.01 -5.23 10.46
C LYS A 43 -4.24 -5.84 9.26
N ARG A 44 -4.94 -6.62 8.43
CA ARG A 44 -4.42 -7.28 7.23
C ARG A 44 -5.48 -7.20 6.14
N ILE A 45 -5.06 -6.89 4.92
CA ILE A 45 -5.95 -6.79 3.76
C ILE A 45 -5.45 -7.78 2.71
N TYR A 46 -6.37 -8.57 2.17
CA TYR A 46 -6.12 -9.46 1.04
C TYR A 46 -6.97 -9.01 -0.14
N VAL A 47 -6.39 -9.04 -1.33
CA VAL A 47 -7.04 -8.67 -2.58
C VAL A 47 -7.12 -9.91 -3.47
N VAL A 48 -8.30 -10.18 -4.01
CA VAL A 48 -8.46 -11.22 -5.03
C VAL A 48 -8.19 -10.60 -6.40
N LYS A 49 -7.16 -11.09 -7.08
CA LYS A 49 -6.82 -10.68 -8.45
C LYS A 49 -6.41 -11.91 -9.26
N ASN A 50 -6.90 -12.03 -10.50
CA ASN A 50 -6.59 -13.14 -11.40
C ASN A 50 -6.81 -14.52 -10.75
N LYS A 51 -7.95 -14.70 -10.05
CA LYS A 51 -8.29 -15.92 -9.29
C LYS A 51 -7.28 -16.30 -8.18
N ARG A 52 -6.44 -15.36 -7.73
CA ARG A 52 -5.47 -15.55 -6.65
C ARG A 52 -5.74 -14.58 -5.51
N LEU A 53 -5.56 -15.05 -4.28
CA LEU A 53 -5.58 -14.21 -3.09
C LEU A 53 -4.17 -13.65 -2.85
N ILE A 54 -4.04 -12.33 -2.80
CA ILE A 54 -2.77 -11.63 -2.68
C ILE A 54 -2.80 -10.75 -1.43
N ASN A 55 -1.75 -10.79 -0.62
CA ASN A 55 -1.62 -9.90 0.53
C ASN A 55 -1.33 -8.46 0.04
N HIS A 56 -2.18 -7.51 0.43
CA HIS A 56 -2.09 -6.13 -0.01
C HIS A 56 -0.79 -5.43 0.41
N LYS A 57 -0.26 -5.72 1.62
CA LYS A 57 1.01 -5.12 2.06
C LYS A 57 2.18 -5.57 1.18
N ALA A 58 2.18 -6.84 0.74
CA ALA A 58 3.20 -7.35 -0.18
C ALA A 58 3.10 -6.71 -1.57
N LEU A 59 1.91 -6.30 -2.02
CA LEU A 59 1.73 -5.58 -3.28
C LEU A 59 2.34 -4.18 -3.27
N ASN A 60 2.25 -3.47 -2.14
CA ASN A 60 2.76 -2.11 -2.04
C ASN A 60 4.30 -2.07 -1.96
N ILE A 61 4.92 -3.00 -1.23
CA ILE A 61 6.39 -3.10 -1.15
C ILE A 61 7.01 -3.25 -2.55
N GLY A 62 6.51 -4.18 -3.36
CA GLY A 62 7.02 -4.39 -4.71
C GLY A 62 6.72 -3.25 -5.71
N LYS A 63 5.71 -2.40 -5.43
CA LYS A 63 5.46 -1.19 -6.23
C LYS A 63 6.43 -0.08 -5.89
N THR A 64 6.73 0.12 -4.60
CA THR A 64 7.65 1.17 -4.14
C THR A 64 9.08 0.88 -4.60
N GLU A 65 9.54 -0.37 -4.50
CA GLU A 65 10.87 -0.77 -4.99
C GLU A 65 11.01 -0.56 -6.50
N LYS A 66 9.99 -0.91 -7.29
CA LYS A 66 10.00 -0.66 -8.74
C LYS A 66 10.01 0.82 -9.08
N ALA A 67 9.21 1.64 -8.40
CA ALA A 67 9.19 3.08 -8.63
C ALA A 67 10.52 3.73 -8.25
N GLN A 68 11.13 3.33 -7.13
CA GLN A 68 12.45 3.80 -6.70
C GLN A 68 13.52 3.41 -7.71
N LYS A 69 13.51 2.17 -8.19
CA LYS A 69 14.46 1.69 -9.20
C LYS A 69 14.39 2.51 -10.49
N ILE A 70 13.18 2.77 -11.00
CA ILE A 70 12.98 3.57 -12.22
C ILE A 70 13.48 5.01 -12.03
N LEU A 71 13.24 5.61 -10.86
CA LEU A 71 13.73 6.96 -10.56
C LEU A 71 15.26 7.01 -10.50
N LEU A 72 15.88 6.01 -9.85
CA LEU A 72 17.34 5.84 -9.79
C LEU A 72 17.96 5.67 -11.18
N GLU A 73 17.34 4.86 -12.05
CA GLU A 73 17.79 4.67 -13.44
C GLU A 73 17.73 5.97 -14.24
N TYR A 74 16.65 6.75 -14.10
CA TYR A 74 16.54 8.07 -14.73
C TYR A 74 17.60 9.06 -14.23
N GLU A 75 17.87 9.07 -12.92
CA GLU A 75 18.87 9.96 -12.33
C GLU A 75 20.30 9.60 -12.78
N LEU A 76 20.61 8.30 -12.91
CA LEU A 76 21.87 7.83 -13.50
C LEU A 76 22.03 8.25 -14.95
N ASP A 77 20.98 8.11 -15.78
CA ASP A 77 21.03 8.51 -17.19
C ASP A 77 21.28 10.02 -17.35
N ASN A 78 20.71 10.85 -16.47
CA ASN A 78 20.97 12.29 -16.47
C ASN A 78 22.41 12.63 -16.08
N LEU A 79 23.00 11.87 -15.15
CA LEU A 79 24.39 12.06 -14.73
C LEU A 79 25.40 11.59 -15.80
N ILE A 80 25.07 10.54 -16.56
CA ILE A 80 25.92 10.00 -17.63
C ILE A 80 25.87 10.90 -18.87
N ASN A 81 24.71 11.47 -19.19
CA ASN A 81 24.51 12.27 -20.41
C ASN A 81 24.65 13.79 -20.20
N GLY A 82 24.82 14.25 -18.95
CA GLY A 82 25.03 15.66 -18.65
C GLY A 82 26.43 16.16 -19.06
N PRO A 83 26.59 17.39 -19.57
CA PRO A 83 27.84 17.91 -20.15
C PRO A 83 29.02 18.16 -19.16
N SER A 84 29.03 17.53 -17.97
CA SER A 84 30.15 17.62 -17.02
C SER A 84 30.18 16.45 -16.02
N SER A 85 30.07 15.22 -16.48
CA SER A 85 30.18 14.03 -15.64
C SER A 85 31.63 13.81 -15.17
N ASN A 86 31.98 14.40 -14.02
CA ASN A 86 33.24 14.11 -13.33
C ASN A 86 33.08 12.79 -12.54
N ILE A 87 33.83 11.75 -12.94
CA ILE A 87 33.74 10.36 -12.43
C ILE A 87 33.79 10.28 -10.89
N ASP A 88 34.36 11.28 -10.23
CA ASP A 88 34.47 11.37 -8.77
C ASP A 88 33.14 11.65 -8.04
N GLN A 89 32.16 12.28 -8.68
CA GLN A 89 30.84 12.49 -8.05
C GLN A 89 30.00 11.20 -8.02
N ILE A 90 30.11 10.37 -9.06
CA ILE A 90 29.39 9.09 -9.18
C ILE A 90 29.89 8.08 -8.12
N LYS A 91 31.20 8.05 -7.85
CA LYS A 91 31.77 7.17 -6.82
C LYS A 91 31.33 7.53 -5.40
N LYS A 92 31.00 8.80 -5.15
CA LYS A 92 30.65 9.31 -3.81
C LYS A 92 29.16 9.10 -3.47
N SER A 93 28.30 8.99 -4.47
CA SER A 93 26.86 8.72 -4.30
C SER A 93 26.53 7.23 -4.21
N ALA A 94 27.28 6.36 -4.87
CA ALA A 94 27.07 4.91 -4.83
C ALA A 94 27.46 4.22 -3.50
N LEU A 95 28.13 4.95 -2.60
CA LEU A 95 28.66 4.42 -1.33
C LEU A 95 27.91 4.91 -0.08
N ARG A 96 26.71 5.47 -0.24
CA ARG A 96 25.84 5.91 0.86
C ARG A 96 24.59 5.04 1.00
#